data_AF-A0A923NAR8-F1
#
_entry.id   AF-A0A923NAR8-F1
#
_cell.length_a   1.000
_cell.length_b   1.000
_cell.length_c   1.000
_cell.angle_alpha   90.00
_cell.angle_beta   90.00
_cell.angle_gamma   90.00
#
_symmetry.space_group_name_H-M   'P 1'
#
loop_
_entity.id
_entity.type
_entity.pdbx_description
1 polymer ?
#
loop_
_entity_poly.entity_id
_entity_poly.type
_entity_poly.pdbx_seq_one_letter_code
_entity_poly.pdbx_strand_id
1 'polypeptide(L)' 'ETDSLHSTQFYLEHTKIPSFMGRITLKITGPQQFVNLMHLLIRIGEYAGIGIKTAMGMGAVEITERKEK' A
#
# COMPACT_ATOMS: atom_id res chain seq x y z
N GLU A 1 4.62 -10.18 -14.32
CA GLU A 1 3.60 -10.09 -13.25
C GLU A 1 2.93 -8.73 -13.38
N THR A 2 1.62 -8.73 -13.57
CA THR A 2 0.82 -7.56 -13.96
C THR A 2 0.22 -6.93 -12.72
N ASP A 3 0.20 -5.60 -12.68
CA ASP A 3 -0.57 -4.87 -11.67
C ASP A 3 -2.03 -5.32 -11.73
N SER A 4 -2.59 -5.70 -10.58
CA SER A 4 -3.94 -6.22 -10.48
C SER A 4 -4.56 -5.76 -9.18
N LEU A 5 -5.54 -4.87 -9.30
CA LEU A 5 -6.31 -4.33 -8.18
C LEU A 5 -7.78 -4.69 -8.38
N HIS A 6 -8.42 -5.19 -7.34
CA HIS A 6 -9.84 -5.48 -7.37
C HIS A 6 -10.52 -5.04 -6.08
N SER A 7 -11.77 -4.62 -6.22
CA SER A 7 -12.60 -4.26 -5.07
C SER A 7 -12.94 -5.50 -4.26
N THR A 8 -12.94 -5.35 -2.93
CA THR A 8 -13.37 -6.37 -1.99
C THR A 8 -14.10 -5.73 -0.82
N GLN A 9 -14.75 -6.54 0.01
CA GLN A 9 -15.46 -6.09 1.20
C GLN A 9 -14.70 -6.58 2.43
N PHE A 10 -14.37 -5.65 3.34
CA PHE A 10 -13.88 -6.02 4.66
C PHE A 10 -15.05 -6.08 5.63
N TYR A 11 -15.22 -7.23 6.27
CA TYR A 11 -16.30 -7.49 7.21
C TYR A 11 -15.80 -7.28 8.62
N LEU A 12 -16.37 -6.29 9.32
CA LEU A 12 -16.06 -6.00 10.72
C LEU A 12 -17.36 -5.93 11.49
N GLU A 13 -17.55 -6.88 12.41
CA GLU A 13 -18.77 -6.99 13.22
C GLU A 13 -20.03 -6.97 12.33
N HIS A 14 -20.86 -5.93 12.46
CA HIS A 14 -22.10 -5.75 11.72
C HIS A 14 -21.96 -4.80 10.51
N THR A 15 -20.75 -4.34 10.19
CA THR A 15 -20.49 -3.38 9.11
C THR A 15 -19.68 -4.02 7.99
N LYS A 16 -20.08 -3.75 6.74
CA LYS A 16 -19.30 -4.06 5.54
C LYS A 16 -18.63 -2.78 5.04
N ILE A 17 -17.32 -2.83 4.84
CA ILE A 17 -16.53 -1.67 4.46
C ILE A 17 -15.99 -1.92 3.05
N PRO A 18 -16.35 -1.07 2.06
CA PRO A 18 -15.76 -1.13 0.74
C PRO A 18 -14.24 -0.97 0.83
N SER A 19 -13.51 -1.85 0.15
CA SER A 19 -12.05 -1.92 0.20
C SER A 19 -11.50 -2.44 -1.12
N PHE A 20 -10.18 -2.56 -1.22
CA PHE A 20 -9.51 -3.15 -2.38
C PHE A 20 -8.36 -4.03 -1.92
N MET A 21 -7.98 -4.97 -2.78
CA MET A 21 -6.81 -5.82 -2.59
C MET A 21 -6.12 -6.02 -3.93
N GLY A 22 -4.80 -6.11 -3.91
CA GLY A 22 -4.03 -6.28 -5.13
C GLY A 22 -2.60 -5.77 -5.05
N ARG A 23 -2.00 -5.65 -6.23
CA ARG A 23 -0.63 -5.16 -6.44
C ARG A 23 -0.66 -3.98 -7.40
N ILE A 24 0.09 -2.94 -7.05
CA ILE A 24 0.39 -1.80 -7.91
C ILE A 24 1.90 -1.61 -7.98
N THR A 25 2.37 -1.01 -9.08
CA THR A 25 3.77 -0.63 -9.27
C THR A 25 3.88 0.89 -9.26
N LEU A 26 4.76 1.43 -8.41
CA LEU A 26 5.01 2.86 -8.32
C LEU A 26 6.38 3.18 -8.92
N LYS A 27 6.42 4.12 -9.87
CA LYS A 27 7.65 4.76 -10.35
C LYS A 27 7.69 6.19 -9.80
N ILE A 28 8.70 6.47 -8.97
CA ILE A 28 8.83 7.75 -8.28
C ILE A 28 10.01 8.50 -8.89
N THR A 29 9.74 9.67 -9.46
CA THR A 29 10.75 10.54 -10.05
C THR A 29 10.61 11.95 -9.48
N GLY A 30 11.73 12.66 -9.30
CA GLY A 30 11.74 14.00 -8.74
C GLY A 30 13.08 14.33 -8.09
N PRO A 31 13.20 15.48 -7.40
CA PRO A 31 14.36 15.82 -6.61
C PRO A 31 14.69 14.73 -5.58
N GLN A 32 15.96 14.52 -5.28
CA GLN A 32 16.39 13.44 -4.38
C GLN A 32 15.72 13.50 -3.00
N GLN A 33 15.48 14.70 -2.47
CA GLN A 33 14.81 14.87 -1.19
C GLN A 33 13.37 14.33 -1.21
N PHE A 34 12.65 14.55 -2.32
CA PHE A 34 11.29 14.05 -2.50
C PHE A 34 11.28 12.52 -2.61
N VAL A 35 12.18 11.96 -3.42
CA VAL A 35 12.31 10.50 -3.59
C VAL A 35 12.64 9.84 -2.24
N ASN A 36 13.57 10.41 -1.46
CA ASN A 36 13.91 9.93 -0.13
C ASN A 36 12.72 9.98 0.84
N LEU A 37 11.95 11.07 0.82
CA LEU A 37 10.75 11.19 1.65
C LEU A 37 9.71 10.13 1.28
N MET A 38 9.47 9.90 -0.01
CA MET A 38 8.54 8.87 -0.45
C MET A 38 9.02 7.48 -0.04
N HIS A 39 10.31 7.16 -0.20
CA HIS A 39 10.86 5.89 0.29
C HIS A 39 10.66 5.72 1.79
N LEU A 40 10.89 6.76 2.60
CA LEU A 40 10.65 6.72 4.04
C LEU A 40 9.18 6.40 4.36
N LEU A 41 8.24 7.16 3.76
CA LEU A 41 6.80 6.99 3.99
C LEU A 41 6.29 5.62 3.55
N ILE A 42 6.76 5.13 2.41
CA ILE A 42 6.37 3.82 1.90
C ILE A 42 6.93 2.73 2.81
N ARG A 43 8.21 2.80 3.19
CA ARG A 43 8.85 1.82 4.10
C ARG A 43 8.21 1.73 5.47
N ILE A 44 7.84 2.85 6.08
CA ILE A 44 7.11 2.78 7.36
C ILE A 44 5.70 2.22 7.18
N GLY A 45 5.11 2.35 5.99
CA GLY A 45 3.80 1.80 5.64
C GLY A 45 3.70 0.27 5.77
N GLU A 46 4.79 -0.48 5.55
CA GLU A 46 4.79 -1.96 5.77
C GLU A 46 4.51 -2.32 7.24
N TYR A 47 4.92 -1.46 8.17
CA TYR A 47 4.76 -1.70 9.61
C TYR A 47 3.51 -1.03 10.19
N ALA A 48 3.23 0.20 9.75
CA ALA A 48 2.09 0.97 10.24
C ALA A 48 0.76 0.58 9.58
N GLY A 49 0.82 -0.05 8.41
CA GLY A 49 -0.30 -0.16 7.48
C GLY A 49 -0.65 1.20 6.84
N ILE A 50 -1.46 1.15 5.79
CA ILE A 50 -1.92 2.33 5.05
C ILE A 50 -3.45 2.34 4.98
N GLY A 51 -4.09 3.40 5.52
CA GLY A 51 -5.52 3.63 5.40
C GLY A 51 -6.27 3.74 6.72
N ILE A 52 -7.58 3.49 6.70
CA ILE A 52 -8.52 3.90 7.76
C ILE A 52 -8.49 3.02 9.03
N LYS A 53 -8.18 1.73 8.93
CA LYS A 53 -8.39 0.75 10.01
C LYS A 53 -7.22 -0.23 10.16
N THR A 54 -6.01 0.29 10.14
CA THR A 54 -4.77 -0.51 10.15
C THR A 54 -4.62 -1.37 11.41
N ALA A 55 -4.93 -0.81 12.58
CA ALA A 55 -4.91 -1.54 13.85
C ALA A 55 -5.91 -2.71 13.91
N MET A 56 -6.91 -2.74 13.02
CA MET A 56 -7.89 -3.82 12.91
C MET A 56 -7.62 -4.75 11.70
N GLY A 57 -6.41 -4.68 11.13
CA GLY A 57 -5.97 -5.59 10.07
C GLY A 57 -6.27 -5.13 8.63
N MET A 58 -6.73 -3.89 8.41
CA MET A 58 -6.85 -3.35 7.05
C MET A 58 -5.58 -2.66 6.58
N GLY A 59 -5.39 -2.57 5.25
CA GLY A 59 -4.33 -1.72 4.72
C GLY A 59 -2.92 -2.26 4.96
N ALA A 60 -2.77 -3.55 5.23
CA ALA A 60 -1.48 -4.22 5.23
C ALA A 60 -0.88 -4.13 3.81
N VAL A 61 0.41 -3.80 3.75
CA VAL A 61 1.14 -3.66 2.49
C VAL A 61 2.50 -4.36 2.59
N GLU A 62 2.97 -4.85 1.46
CA GLU A 62 4.29 -5.46 1.29
C GLU A 62 4.99 -4.74 0.13
N ILE A 63 6.25 -4.34 0.33
CA ILE A 63 7.05 -3.65 -0.69
C ILE A 63 8.01 -4.64 -1.35
N THR A 64 7.80 -4.82 -2.64
CA THR A 64 8.77 -5.51 -3.50
C THR A 64 9.60 -4.48 -4.27
N GLU A 65 10.92 -4.43 -4.03
CA GLU A 65 11.80 -3.58 -4.82
C GLU A 65 12.02 -4.16 -6.21
N ARG A 66 11.81 -3.34 -7.24
CA ARG A 66 12.12 -3.68 -8.63
C ARG A 66 13.28 -2.80 -9.09
N LYS A 67 14.45 -3.41 -9.28
CA LYS A 67 15.57 -2.74 -9.94
C LYS A 67 15.29 -2.69 -11.44
N GLU A 68 15.25 -1.50 -12.02
CA GLU A 68 15.36 -1.36 -13.47
C GLU A 68 16.75 -1.89 -13.88
N LYS A 69 16.79 -2.80 -14.87
CA LYS A 69 18.04 -3.28 -15.47
C LYS A 69 18.59 -2.26 -16.46
#